data_AF-A0A7S3JS81-F1
#
_entry.id   AF-A0A7S3JS81-F1
#
_cell.length_a   1.000
_cell.length_b   1.000
_cell.length_c   1.000
_cell.angle_alpha   90.00
_cell.angle_beta   90.00
_cell.angle_gamma   90.00
#
_symmetry.space_group_name_H-M   'P 1'
#
loop_
_entity.id
_entity.type
_entity.pdbx_description
1 polymer ?
#
loop_
_entity_poly.entity_id
_entity_poly.type
_entity_poly.pdbx_seq_one_letter_code
_entity_poly.pdbx_strand_id
1 'polypeptide(L)'
;INLTHVVNIVAKELISTVAVVPRLLEVLIECGGDTAIGQHHSFYTLISNEEDMLKIVVQIMNGMSATATELQKYLGYWEKYKPIWEMDKDAYIRRYAKTTRSLQNFHDDLTKYRNQQANIQLEESSHLIKFVRLDCGFLKSTLVTHCHLWQQKLLFLLNSCGRQQLDSLHNTFRNITTELTTKPNTLAQLLSKIELLEVTKTPNRICAGGNDISVNIKNKSEIHSTKCEPLDDAESRILRIEEIYTMLTKFEVQIDPNETTGLLNLRPAWKHFQGMLLDAE
;
A
#
# COMPACT_ATOMS: atom_id res chain seq x y z
N ILE A 1 13.60 -23.48 -18.89
CA ILE A 1 14.59 -23.61 -19.98
C ILE A 1 15.63 -22.52 -19.77
N ASN A 2 16.90 -22.88 -19.55
CA ASN A 2 17.97 -21.91 -19.27
C ASN A 2 18.46 -21.33 -20.62
N LEU A 3 18.39 -20.01 -20.79
CA LEU A 3 18.77 -19.33 -22.05
C LEU A 3 20.18 -19.72 -22.51
N THR A 4 21.12 -19.81 -21.57
CA THR A 4 22.51 -20.24 -21.83
C THR A 4 22.56 -21.63 -22.45
N HIS A 5 21.72 -22.55 -22.00
CA HIS A 5 21.65 -23.90 -22.55
C HIS A 5 21.13 -23.91 -23.99
N VAL A 6 20.12 -23.08 -24.29
CA VAL A 6 19.56 -22.96 -25.65
C VAL A 6 20.60 -22.39 -26.61
N VAL A 7 21.30 -21.32 -26.22
CA VAL A 7 22.35 -20.71 -27.05
C VAL A 7 23.48 -21.71 -27.31
N ASN A 8 23.89 -22.48 -26.31
CA ASN A 8 24.91 -23.52 -26.47
C ASN A 8 24.45 -24.67 -27.38
N ILE A 9 23.18 -25.08 -27.31
CA ILE A 9 22.61 -26.08 -28.24
C ILE A 9 22.67 -25.54 -29.66
N VAL A 10 22.16 -24.32 -29.90
CA VAL A 10 22.12 -23.74 -31.26
C VAL A 10 23.54 -23.58 -31.82
N ALA A 11 24.51 -23.15 -31.00
CA ALA A 11 25.90 -23.07 -31.40
C ALA A 11 26.46 -24.45 -31.80
N LYS A 12 26.17 -25.50 -31.00
CA LYS A 12 26.58 -26.88 -31.30
C LYS A 12 25.94 -27.42 -32.58
N GLU A 13 24.64 -27.19 -32.76
CA GLU A 13 23.90 -27.63 -33.95
C GLU A 13 24.45 -26.95 -35.20
N LEU A 14 24.75 -25.65 -35.16
CA LEU A 14 25.37 -24.94 -36.30
C LEU A 14 26.66 -25.62 -36.76
N ILE A 15 27.53 -26.05 -35.84
CA ILE A 15 28.77 -26.76 -36.18
C ILE A 15 28.46 -28.17 -36.69
N SER A 16 27.49 -28.84 -36.08
CA SER A 16 27.08 -30.20 -36.45
C SER A 16 26.48 -30.27 -37.86
N THR A 17 25.86 -29.19 -38.37
CA THR A 17 25.35 -29.18 -39.75
C THR A 17 26.45 -29.38 -40.80
N VAL A 18 27.69 -28.97 -40.49
CA VAL A 18 28.83 -29.13 -41.38
C VAL A 18 29.28 -30.59 -41.52
N ALA A 19 28.88 -31.47 -40.59
CA ALA A 19 29.17 -32.90 -40.66
C ALA A 19 28.49 -33.62 -41.81
N VAL A 20 27.41 -33.05 -42.36
CA VAL A 20 26.66 -33.65 -43.48
C VAL A 20 27.34 -33.40 -44.84
N VAL A 21 28.33 -32.49 -44.90
CA VAL A 21 29.00 -32.12 -46.15
C VAL A 21 30.12 -33.14 -46.47
N PRO A 22 29.99 -33.98 -47.52
CA PRO A 22 31.03 -34.92 -47.89
C PRO A 22 32.20 -34.19 -48.58
N ARG A 23 33.40 -34.76 -48.50
CA ARG A 23 34.54 -34.22 -49.27
C ARG A 23 34.39 -34.60 -50.73
N LEU A 24 34.68 -33.66 -51.63
CA LEU A 24 34.64 -33.90 -53.07
C LEU A 24 35.55 -35.07 -53.48
N LEU A 25 36.70 -35.25 -52.81
CA LEU A 25 37.58 -36.40 -53.02
C LEU A 25 36.93 -37.73 -52.60
N GLU A 26 36.17 -37.77 -51.50
CA GLU A 26 35.43 -38.97 -51.09
C GLU A 26 34.33 -39.32 -52.10
N VAL A 27 33.62 -38.32 -52.62
CA VAL A 27 32.57 -38.49 -53.64
C VAL A 27 33.15 -38.95 -54.99
N LEU A 28 34.36 -38.52 -55.34
CA LEU A 28 35.03 -38.91 -56.59
C LEU A 28 35.66 -40.32 -56.52
N ILE A 29 36.10 -40.77 -55.34
CA ILE A 29 36.67 -42.13 -55.16
C ILE A 29 35.60 -43.21 -55.35
N GLU A 30 34.35 -42.95 -54.97
CA GLU A 30 33.21 -43.85 -55.25
C GLU A 30 32.95 -44.05 -56.77
N CYS A 31 33.51 -43.20 -57.64
CA CYS A 31 33.34 -43.26 -59.11
C CYS A 31 34.48 -43.98 -59.87
N GLY A 32 35.43 -44.63 -59.18
CA GLY A 32 36.35 -45.60 -59.81
C GLY A 32 37.80 -45.13 -60.00
N GLY A 33 38.55 -44.98 -58.90
CA GLY A 33 39.99 -44.79 -58.95
C GLY A 33 40.71 -45.37 -57.74
N ASP A 34 41.38 -46.51 -57.91
CA ASP A 34 42.31 -47.09 -56.95
C ASP A 34 43.57 -46.22 -56.85
N THR A 35 43.61 -45.31 -55.88
CA THR A 35 44.89 -44.76 -55.38
C THR A 35 44.79 -44.50 -53.88
N ALA A 36 45.79 -44.99 -53.16
CA ALA A 36 45.95 -44.84 -51.72
C ALA A 36 46.04 -43.36 -51.34
N ILE A 37 45.05 -42.85 -50.59
CA ILE A 37 45.08 -41.49 -50.05
C ILE A 37 44.60 -41.55 -48.59
N GLY A 38 45.41 -41.01 -47.69
CA GLY A 38 45.29 -41.17 -46.24
C GLY A 38 43.94 -40.74 -45.66
N GLN A 39 43.67 -41.17 -44.43
CA GLN A 39 42.50 -40.80 -43.64
C GLN A 39 42.32 -39.28 -43.60
N HIS A 40 41.54 -38.73 -44.52
CA HIS A 40 41.19 -37.31 -44.51
C HIS A 40 40.05 -37.13 -43.52
N HIS A 41 40.35 -36.51 -42.38
CA HIS A 41 39.38 -36.13 -41.36
C HIS A 41 38.20 -35.39 -41.99
N SER A 42 36.97 -35.67 -41.55
CA SER A 42 35.77 -34.96 -42.04
C SER A 42 35.91 -33.44 -41.91
N PHE A 43 35.19 -32.65 -42.72
CA PHE A 43 35.18 -31.19 -42.57
C PHE A 43 34.79 -30.78 -41.15
N TYR A 44 33.82 -31.49 -40.55
CA TYR A 44 33.43 -31.31 -39.16
C TYR A 44 34.61 -31.46 -38.20
N THR A 45 35.39 -32.54 -38.31
CA THR A 45 36.53 -32.80 -37.41
C THR A 45 37.63 -31.74 -37.54
N LEU A 46 37.84 -31.18 -38.73
CA LEU A 46 38.80 -30.09 -38.90
C LEU A 46 38.28 -28.79 -38.29
N ILE A 47 37.04 -28.42 -38.61
CA ILE A 47 36.44 -27.14 -38.18
C ILE A 47 36.17 -27.13 -36.68
N SER A 48 35.70 -28.24 -36.10
CA SER A 48 35.41 -28.33 -34.65
C SER A 48 36.65 -28.22 -33.79
N ASN A 49 37.82 -28.60 -34.33
CA ASN A 49 39.10 -28.58 -33.62
C ASN A 49 39.94 -27.35 -33.96
N GLU A 50 39.48 -26.51 -34.88
CA GLU A 50 40.19 -25.31 -35.30
C GLU A 50 40.18 -24.26 -34.17
N GLU A 51 41.33 -23.65 -33.92
CA GLU A 51 41.51 -22.70 -32.82
C GLU A 51 40.57 -21.50 -32.94
N ASP A 52 40.35 -21.01 -34.16
CA ASP A 52 39.49 -19.84 -34.41
C ASP A 52 38.01 -20.15 -34.18
N MET A 53 37.59 -21.39 -34.47
CA MET A 53 36.25 -21.86 -34.15
C MET A 53 36.05 -21.94 -32.62
N LEU A 54 37.01 -22.53 -31.90
CA LEU A 54 36.96 -22.61 -30.44
C LEU A 54 36.94 -21.21 -29.80
N LYS A 55 37.71 -20.24 -30.34
CA LYS A 55 37.67 -18.84 -29.91
C LYS A 55 36.27 -18.23 -30.06
N ILE A 56 35.58 -18.47 -31.17
CA ILE A 56 34.22 -17.97 -31.39
C ILE A 56 33.25 -18.56 -30.35
N VAL A 57 33.33 -19.87 -30.08
CA VAL A 57 32.47 -20.51 -29.06
C VAL A 57 32.73 -19.91 -27.68
N VAL A 58 34.00 -19.70 -27.30
CA VAL A 58 34.36 -19.04 -26.05
C VAL A 58 33.83 -17.60 -26.00
N GLN A 59 33.89 -16.85 -27.11
CA GLN A 59 33.31 -15.52 -27.21
C GLN A 59 31.78 -15.53 -27.02
N ILE A 60 31.06 -16.51 -27.57
CA ILE A 60 29.62 -16.69 -27.34
C ILE A 60 29.33 -16.94 -25.86
N MET A 61 30.10 -17.81 -25.20
CA MET A 61 29.94 -18.10 -23.77
C MET A 61 30.22 -16.87 -22.89
N ASN A 62 31.26 -16.10 -23.23
CA ASN A 62 31.60 -14.85 -22.56
C ASN A 62 30.51 -13.79 -22.79
N GLY A 63 30.01 -13.67 -24.02
CA GLY A 63 28.88 -12.81 -24.37
C GLY A 63 27.63 -13.16 -23.59
N MET A 64 27.33 -14.45 -23.43
CA MET A 64 26.20 -14.94 -22.65
C MET A 64 26.34 -14.56 -21.17
N SER A 65 27.53 -14.79 -20.59
CA SER A 65 27.84 -14.42 -19.19
C SER A 65 27.72 -12.91 -18.97
N ALA A 66 28.27 -12.11 -19.87
CA ALA A 66 28.16 -10.65 -19.80
C ALA A 66 26.69 -10.17 -19.95
N THR A 67 25.87 -10.88 -20.71
CA THR A 67 24.43 -10.57 -20.83
C THR A 67 23.70 -10.88 -19.53
N ALA A 68 24.01 -12.02 -18.90
CA ALA A 68 23.43 -12.38 -17.61
C ALA A 68 23.73 -11.33 -16.52
N THR A 69 24.95 -10.80 -16.49
CA THR A 69 25.32 -9.71 -15.55
C THR A 69 24.51 -8.44 -15.80
N GLU A 70 24.28 -8.07 -17.06
CA GLU A 70 23.50 -6.87 -17.41
C GLU A 70 22.01 -7.04 -17.10
N LEU A 71 21.47 -8.25 -17.33
CA LEU A 71 20.12 -8.64 -16.91
C LEU A 71 19.97 -8.55 -15.37
N GLN A 72 20.97 -9.02 -14.62
CA GLN A 72 20.96 -8.94 -13.15
C GLN A 72 20.98 -7.48 -12.66
N LYS A 73 21.77 -6.63 -13.32
CA LYS A 73 21.79 -5.19 -13.02
C LYS A 73 20.42 -4.55 -13.30
N TYR A 74 19.79 -4.91 -14.41
CA TYR A 74 18.44 -4.44 -14.74
C TYR A 74 17.39 -4.96 -13.75
N LEU A 75 17.48 -6.20 -13.29
CA LEU A 75 16.62 -6.70 -12.22
C LEU A 75 16.79 -5.86 -10.94
N GLY A 76 18.03 -5.51 -10.59
CA GLY A 76 18.34 -4.62 -9.46
C GLY A 76 17.73 -3.22 -9.56
N TYR A 77 17.42 -2.73 -10.77
CA TYR A 77 16.71 -1.45 -10.93
C TYR A 77 15.30 -1.48 -10.34
N TRP A 78 14.60 -2.62 -10.46
CA TRP A 78 13.25 -2.79 -9.94
C TRP A 78 13.21 -2.91 -8.41
N GLU A 79 14.33 -3.23 -7.75
CA GLU A 79 14.42 -3.29 -6.29
C GLU A 79 14.09 -1.95 -5.60
N LYS A 80 14.11 -0.81 -6.32
CA LYS A 80 13.62 0.48 -5.78
C LYS A 80 12.16 0.42 -5.31
N TYR A 81 11.36 -0.47 -5.90
CA TYR A 81 9.96 -0.70 -5.55
C TYR A 81 9.76 -1.82 -4.53
N LYS A 82 10.84 -2.46 -4.06
CA LYS A 82 10.81 -3.59 -3.13
C LYS A 82 9.92 -3.41 -1.90
N PRO A 83 9.90 -2.24 -1.24
CA PRO A 83 9.04 -2.02 -0.08
C PRO A 83 7.54 -2.22 -0.36
N ILE A 84 7.09 -2.11 -1.62
CA ILE A 84 5.69 -2.25 -2.01
C ILE A 84 5.20 -3.70 -1.83
N TRP A 85 6.04 -4.68 -2.17
CA TRP A 85 5.68 -6.10 -2.12
C TRP A 85 6.21 -6.84 -0.89
N GLU A 86 7.37 -6.45 -0.35
CA GLU A 86 8.02 -7.15 0.78
C GLU A 86 7.29 -6.91 2.10
N MET A 87 6.67 -5.74 2.28
CA MET A 87 5.96 -5.41 3.50
C MET A 87 4.61 -6.16 3.59
N ASP A 88 4.38 -6.82 4.73
CA ASP A 88 3.08 -7.34 5.12
C ASP A 88 2.11 -6.19 5.36
N LYS A 89 1.13 -6.10 4.45
CA LYS A 89 0.11 -5.05 4.43
C LYS A 89 -0.78 -5.08 5.66
N ASP A 90 -1.19 -6.26 6.09
CA ASP A 90 -2.13 -6.39 7.20
C ASP A 90 -1.43 -6.14 8.53
N ALA A 91 -0.20 -6.63 8.68
CA ALA A 91 0.61 -6.30 9.86
C ALA A 91 0.91 -4.81 9.96
N TYR A 92 1.22 -4.16 8.83
CA TYR A 92 1.45 -2.72 8.80
C TYR A 92 0.19 -1.94 9.18
N ILE A 93 -0.95 -2.23 8.57
CA ILE A 93 -2.22 -1.54 8.84
C ILE A 93 -2.67 -1.73 10.29
N ARG A 94 -2.51 -2.93 10.88
CA ARG A 94 -2.80 -3.16 12.31
C ARG A 94 -1.91 -2.31 13.23
N ARG A 95 -0.63 -2.15 12.90
CA ARG A 95 0.27 -1.27 13.67
C ARG A 95 -0.11 0.19 13.46
N TYR A 96 -0.44 0.56 12.23
CA TYR A 96 -0.88 1.91 11.86
C TYR A 96 -2.12 2.34 12.65
N ALA A 97 -3.11 1.45 12.80
CA ALA A 97 -4.34 1.70 13.56
C ALA A 97 -4.11 1.88 15.07
N LYS A 98 -3.08 1.25 15.64
CA LYS A 98 -2.76 1.35 17.08
C LYS A 98 -2.05 2.65 17.44
N THR A 99 -1.32 3.24 16.49
CA THR A 99 -0.66 4.52 16.69
C THR A 99 -1.62 5.63 16.29
N THR A 100 -1.95 6.54 17.21
CA THR A 100 -2.78 7.72 16.90
C THR A 100 -2.03 8.66 15.96
N ARG A 101 -2.08 8.37 14.65
CA ARG A 101 -1.45 9.20 13.61
C ARG A 101 -2.39 10.31 13.19
N SER A 102 -1.82 11.48 12.87
CA SER A 102 -2.55 12.62 12.32
C SER A 102 -3.09 12.32 10.92
N LEU A 103 -4.13 13.04 10.52
CA LEU A 103 -4.71 12.97 9.17
C LEU A 103 -3.67 13.31 8.08
N GLN A 104 -2.73 14.21 8.38
CA GLN A 104 -1.64 14.54 7.46
C GLN A 104 -0.77 13.33 7.09
N ASN A 105 -0.47 12.45 8.06
CA ASN A 105 0.29 11.24 7.77
C ASN A 105 -0.45 10.30 6.81
N PHE A 106 -1.78 10.17 6.95
CA PHE A 106 -2.60 9.41 6.01
C PHE A 106 -2.52 10.01 4.60
N HIS A 107 -2.62 11.33 4.48
CA HIS A 107 -2.51 12.02 3.19
C HIS A 107 -1.15 11.77 2.52
N ASP A 108 -0.07 11.90 3.29
CA ASP A 108 1.30 11.76 2.80
C ASP A 108 1.56 10.31 2.34
N ASP A 109 1.12 9.32 3.12
CA ASP A 109 1.23 7.90 2.75
C ASP A 109 0.40 7.55 1.51
N LEU A 110 -0.84 8.04 1.41
CA LEU A 110 -1.69 7.84 0.23
C LEU A 110 -1.08 8.50 -1.03
N THR A 111 -0.60 9.73 -0.89
CA THR A 111 0.05 10.47 -1.98
C THR A 111 1.32 9.77 -2.44
N LYS A 112 2.12 9.24 -1.51
CA LYS A 112 3.31 8.45 -1.81
C LYS A 112 2.97 7.22 -2.67
N TYR A 113 1.98 6.42 -2.27
CA TYR A 113 1.60 5.24 -3.05
C TYR A 113 0.98 5.60 -4.41
N ARG A 114 0.23 6.69 -4.49
CA ARG A 114 -0.32 7.21 -5.77
C ARG A 114 0.79 7.67 -6.72
N ASN A 115 1.79 8.37 -6.21
CA ASN A 115 2.95 8.80 -7.00
C ASN A 115 3.79 7.61 -7.45
N GLN A 116 4.00 6.61 -6.58
CA GLN A 116 4.69 5.37 -6.95
C GLN A 116 3.95 4.62 -8.06
N GLN A 117 2.62 4.52 -7.97
CA GLN A 117 1.80 3.93 -9.03
C GLN A 117 1.96 4.67 -10.35
N ALA A 118 1.90 6.00 -10.36
CA ALA A 118 2.10 6.81 -11.56
C ALA A 118 3.51 6.61 -12.15
N ASN A 119 4.54 6.59 -11.31
CA ASN A 119 5.91 6.33 -11.74
C ASN A 119 6.04 4.96 -12.39
N ILE A 120 5.49 3.90 -11.78
CA ILE A 120 5.48 2.55 -12.35
C ILE A 120 4.75 2.51 -13.69
N GLN A 121 3.65 3.26 -13.83
CA GLN A 121 2.90 3.37 -15.08
C GLN A 121 3.67 4.07 -16.21
N LEU A 122 4.56 5.01 -15.88
CA LEU A 122 5.42 5.70 -16.84
C LEU A 122 6.61 4.84 -17.32
N GLU A 123 7.05 3.86 -16.52
CA GLU A 123 8.16 2.97 -16.91
C GLU A 123 7.79 2.14 -18.15
N GLU A 124 8.77 1.91 -19.03
CA GLU A 124 8.59 1.13 -20.25
C GLU A 124 8.35 -0.36 -19.90
N SER A 125 7.42 -1.01 -20.61
CA SER A 125 7.10 -2.43 -20.36
C SER A 125 8.05 -3.40 -21.05
N SER A 126 8.78 -2.97 -22.09
CA SER A 126 9.61 -3.85 -22.91
C SER A 126 11.01 -3.25 -23.05
N HIS A 127 12.06 -3.96 -22.63
CA HIS A 127 13.43 -3.49 -22.73
C HIS A 127 14.28 -4.46 -23.56
N LEU A 128 15.09 -3.95 -24.48
CA LEU A 128 16.03 -4.75 -25.25
C LEU A 128 17.42 -4.65 -24.62
N ILE A 129 17.90 -5.75 -24.04
CA ILE A 129 19.25 -5.86 -23.48
C ILE A 129 20.06 -6.80 -24.36
N LYS A 130 20.98 -6.23 -25.13
CA LYS A 130 21.76 -6.93 -26.18
C LYS A 130 20.82 -7.65 -27.17
N PHE A 131 20.78 -8.97 -27.12
CA PHE A 131 19.93 -9.80 -27.99
C PHE A 131 18.66 -10.30 -27.27
N VAL A 132 18.48 -9.98 -26.00
CA VAL A 132 17.35 -10.45 -25.18
C VAL A 132 16.34 -9.33 -25.03
N ARG A 133 15.09 -9.60 -25.44
CA ARG A 133 13.95 -8.72 -25.16
C ARG A 133 13.30 -9.14 -23.86
N LEU A 134 13.28 -8.24 -22.88
CA LEU A 134 12.59 -8.40 -21.60
C LEU A 134 11.20 -7.79 -21.68
N ASP A 135 10.21 -8.56 -21.24
CA ASP A 135 8.85 -8.07 -21.01
C ASP A 135 8.61 -7.97 -19.50
N CYS A 136 8.44 -6.74 -19.02
CA CYS A 136 8.14 -6.39 -17.63
C CYS A 136 6.66 -6.04 -17.44
N GLY A 137 5.78 -6.27 -18.42
CA GLY A 137 4.36 -5.95 -18.36
C GLY A 137 3.65 -6.59 -17.16
N PHE A 138 3.92 -7.87 -16.90
CA PHE A 138 3.34 -8.58 -15.76
C PHE A 138 3.83 -8.04 -14.41
N LEU A 139 5.13 -7.75 -14.29
CA LEU A 139 5.72 -7.14 -13.10
C LEU A 139 5.08 -5.77 -12.84
N LYS A 140 5.01 -4.92 -13.85
CA LYS A 140 4.39 -3.60 -13.81
C LYS A 140 2.93 -3.68 -13.35
N SER A 141 2.14 -4.56 -13.95
CA SER A 141 0.74 -4.76 -13.56
C SER A 141 0.61 -5.18 -12.10
N THR A 142 1.42 -6.15 -11.67
CA THR A 142 1.40 -6.66 -10.29
C THR A 142 1.79 -5.57 -9.28
N LEU A 143 2.79 -4.76 -9.59
CA LEU A 143 3.20 -3.63 -8.74
C LEU A 143 2.09 -2.57 -8.63
N VAL A 144 1.44 -2.22 -9.75
CA VAL A 144 0.29 -1.31 -9.74
C VAL A 144 -0.85 -1.87 -8.89
N THR A 145 -1.14 -3.17 -8.99
CA THR A 145 -2.14 -3.84 -8.14
C THR A 145 -1.76 -3.74 -6.66
N HIS A 146 -0.49 -3.93 -6.30
CA HIS A 146 -0.05 -3.75 -4.91
C HIS A 146 -0.16 -2.30 -4.43
N CYS A 147 0.16 -1.30 -5.25
CA CYS A 147 -0.05 0.11 -4.92
C CYS A 147 -1.53 0.42 -4.68
N HIS A 148 -2.42 -0.13 -5.51
CA HIS A 148 -3.85 0.03 -5.33
C HIS A 148 -4.34 -0.62 -4.03
N LEU A 149 -3.87 -1.83 -3.72
CA LEU A 149 -4.21 -2.52 -2.47
C LEU A 149 -3.75 -1.74 -1.22
N TRP A 150 -2.58 -1.10 -1.27
CA TRP A 150 -2.12 -0.21 -0.20
C TRP A 150 -3.06 0.98 0.00
N GLN A 151 -3.42 1.65 -1.09
CA GLN A 151 -4.37 2.77 -1.05
C GLN A 151 -5.72 2.33 -0.50
N GLN A 152 -6.28 1.23 -0.98
CA GLN A 152 -7.55 0.69 -0.50
C GLN A 152 -7.53 0.36 0.99
N LYS A 153 -6.48 -0.29 1.49
CA LYS A 153 -6.38 -0.63 2.93
C LYS A 153 -6.24 0.60 3.81
N LEU A 154 -5.48 1.61 3.37
CA LEU A 154 -5.35 2.88 4.09
C LEU A 154 -6.67 3.65 4.09
N LEU A 155 -7.35 3.74 2.96
CA LEU A 155 -8.66 4.40 2.82
C LEU A 155 -9.74 3.69 3.63
N PHE A 156 -9.74 2.35 3.64
CA PHE A 156 -10.66 1.57 4.47
C PHE A 156 -10.43 1.82 5.96
N LEU A 157 -9.17 1.85 6.41
CA LEU A 157 -8.85 2.19 7.80
C LEU A 157 -9.30 3.61 8.13
N LEU A 158 -9.08 4.56 7.23
CA LEU A 158 -9.48 5.96 7.40
C LEU A 158 -11.00 6.11 7.49
N ASN A 159 -11.76 5.44 6.62
CA ASN A 159 -13.22 5.40 6.69
C ASN A 159 -13.71 4.77 7.99
N SER A 160 -13.16 3.62 8.39
CA SER A 160 -13.52 2.97 9.67
C SER A 160 -13.25 3.88 10.87
N CYS A 161 -12.15 4.65 10.85
CA CYS A 161 -11.84 5.62 11.89
C CYS A 161 -12.83 6.80 11.89
N GLY A 162 -13.15 7.33 10.71
CA GLY A 162 -14.14 8.39 10.54
C GLY A 162 -15.54 7.97 11.01
N ARG A 163 -15.98 6.75 10.66
CA ARG A 163 -17.24 6.15 11.13
C ARG A 163 -17.28 6.03 12.65
N GLN A 164 -16.23 5.45 13.24
CA GLN A 164 -16.15 5.30 14.70
C GLN A 164 -16.20 6.65 15.44
N GLN A 165 -15.49 7.66 14.92
CA GLN A 165 -15.51 9.00 15.51
C GLN A 165 -16.87 9.68 15.37
N LEU A 166 -17.53 9.53 14.21
CA LEU A 166 -18.87 10.05 13.93
C LEU A 166 -19.92 9.42 14.87
N ASP A 167 -19.93 8.09 14.98
CA ASP A 167 -20.86 7.36 15.84
C ASP A 167 -20.62 7.68 17.32
N SER A 168 -19.36 7.77 17.74
CA SER A 168 -19.01 8.18 19.10
C SER A 168 -19.56 9.57 19.41
N LEU A 169 -19.41 10.52 18.50
CA LEU A 169 -19.86 11.90 18.71
C LEU A 169 -21.40 12.00 18.77
N HIS A 170 -22.10 11.33 17.84
CA HIS A 170 -23.57 11.24 17.87
C HIS A 170 -24.09 10.60 19.17
N ASN A 171 -23.42 9.55 19.65
CA ASN A 171 -23.76 8.91 20.93
C ASN A 171 -23.52 9.86 22.11
N THR A 172 -22.44 10.64 22.11
CA THR A 172 -22.20 11.66 23.15
C THR A 172 -23.31 12.71 23.16
N PHE A 173 -23.68 13.27 22.00
CA PHE A 173 -24.79 14.24 21.91
C PHE A 173 -26.11 13.63 22.38
N ARG A 174 -26.44 12.42 21.93
CA ARG A 174 -27.66 11.73 22.36
C ARG A 174 -27.69 11.51 23.87
N ASN A 175 -26.60 11.00 24.44
CA ASN A 175 -26.53 10.69 25.87
C ASN A 175 -26.72 11.97 26.70
N ILE A 176 -25.98 13.03 26.38
CA ILE A 176 -26.09 14.30 27.11
C ILE A 176 -27.50 14.90 26.94
N THR A 177 -28.06 14.91 25.72
CA THR A 177 -29.43 15.39 25.51
C THR A 177 -30.46 14.58 26.31
N THR A 178 -30.36 13.25 26.33
CA THR A 178 -31.29 12.42 27.13
C THR A 178 -31.12 12.66 28.63
N GLU A 179 -29.89 12.83 29.08
CA GLU A 179 -29.59 13.10 30.48
C GLU A 179 -30.09 14.48 30.89
N LEU A 180 -30.00 15.50 30.05
CA LEU A 180 -30.50 16.85 30.36
C LEU A 180 -32.02 16.97 30.24
N THR A 181 -32.65 16.24 29.32
CA THR A 181 -34.11 16.33 29.07
C THR A 181 -34.95 15.57 30.11
N THR A 182 -34.37 14.58 30.78
CA THR A 182 -35.11 13.81 31.80
C THR A 182 -35.40 14.67 33.04
N LYS A 183 -36.64 14.67 33.55
CA LYS A 183 -36.99 15.43 34.77
C LYS A 183 -36.26 14.82 35.98
N PRO A 184 -35.49 15.61 36.76
CA PRO A 184 -34.85 15.09 37.98
C PRO A 184 -35.91 14.84 39.05
N ASN A 185 -35.92 13.63 39.62
CA ASN A 185 -36.86 13.26 40.69
C ASN A 185 -36.26 13.49 42.09
N THR A 186 -34.95 13.72 42.17
CA THR A 186 -34.20 13.89 43.43
C THR A 186 -33.28 15.10 43.34
N LEU A 187 -33.08 15.83 44.45
CA LEU A 187 -32.16 16.97 44.53
C LEU A 187 -30.72 16.61 44.11
N ALA A 188 -30.25 15.41 44.46
CA ALA A 188 -28.94 14.91 44.02
C ALA A 188 -28.84 14.75 42.50
N GLN A 189 -29.93 14.33 41.83
CA GLN A 189 -29.99 14.21 40.37
C GLN A 189 -30.03 15.58 39.69
N LEU A 190 -30.68 16.57 40.31
CA LEU A 190 -30.67 17.95 39.83
C LEU A 190 -29.26 18.54 39.89
N LEU A 191 -28.56 18.40 41.02
CA LEU A 191 -27.18 18.88 41.18
C LEU A 191 -26.22 18.24 40.15
N SER A 192 -26.33 16.93 39.95
CA SER A 192 -25.53 16.21 38.95
C SER A 192 -25.76 16.72 37.52
N LYS A 193 -27.00 17.08 37.16
CA LYS A 193 -27.34 17.64 35.83
C LYS A 193 -26.83 19.07 35.65
N ILE A 194 -26.85 19.88 36.71
CA ILE A 194 -26.27 21.23 36.70
C ILE A 194 -24.75 21.15 36.52
N GLU A 195 -24.09 20.25 37.26
CA GLU A 195 -22.65 20.00 37.09
C GLU A 195 -22.33 19.54 35.66
N LEU A 196 -23.17 18.68 35.07
CA LEU A 196 -23.06 18.26 33.67
C LEU A 196 -23.17 19.44 32.69
N LEU A 197 -24.13 20.34 32.91
CA LEU A 197 -24.31 21.56 32.10
C LEU A 197 -23.10 22.49 32.20
N GLU A 198 -22.56 22.68 33.40
CA GLU A 198 -21.39 23.53 33.60
C GLU A 198 -20.13 22.97 32.93
N VAL A 199 -19.89 21.65 33.04
CA VAL A 199 -18.75 20.97 32.40
C VAL A 199 -18.87 21.00 30.88
N THR A 200 -20.07 20.81 30.35
CA THR A 200 -20.31 20.85 28.90
C THR A 200 -20.25 22.25 28.33
N LYS A 201 -20.56 23.31 29.11
CA LYS A 201 -20.54 24.72 28.66
C LYS A 201 -19.19 25.41 28.85
N THR A 202 -18.41 25.06 29.87
CA THR A 202 -17.16 25.76 30.18
C THR A 202 -15.94 25.05 29.58
N PRO A 203 -15.22 25.67 28.61
CA PRO A 203 -14.05 25.05 27.98
C PRO A 203 -12.81 25.04 28.87
N ASN A 204 -12.79 25.78 29.99
CA ASN A 204 -11.63 25.87 30.86
C ASN A 204 -12.02 26.34 32.27
N ARG A 205 -12.28 25.41 33.18
CA ARG A 205 -12.09 25.66 34.61
C ARG A 205 -10.99 24.73 35.09
N ILE A 206 -9.74 25.21 34.99
CA ILE A 206 -8.70 24.81 35.94
C ILE A 206 -9.36 24.88 37.31
N CYS A 207 -9.26 23.80 38.09
CA CYS A 207 -9.63 23.77 39.49
C CYS A 207 -8.90 24.90 40.22
N ALA A 208 -9.50 26.10 40.25
CA ALA A 208 -9.05 27.19 41.07
C ALA A 208 -9.49 26.83 42.50
N GLY A 209 -8.52 26.43 43.31
CA GLY A 209 -8.71 26.31 44.75
C GLY A 209 -9.34 27.58 45.30
N GLY A 210 -10.38 27.41 46.11
CA GLY A 210 -11.13 28.50 46.72
C GLY A 210 -12.17 27.93 47.67
N ASN A 211 -11.81 27.99 48.96
CA ASN A 211 -12.52 27.57 50.16
C ASN A 211 -14.05 27.74 50.23
N ASP A 212 -14.61 26.87 51.09
CA ASP A 212 -15.88 26.96 51.85
C ASP A 212 -17.16 26.82 51.00
N ILE A 213 -17.96 25.75 51.12
CA ILE A 213 -18.67 25.33 52.32
C ILE A 213 -18.70 23.79 52.41
N SER A 214 -18.31 23.27 53.57
CA SER A 214 -18.47 21.88 53.95
C SER A 214 -19.95 21.53 54.14
N VAL A 215 -20.59 20.89 53.15
CA VAL A 215 -21.77 20.07 53.40
C VAL A 215 -21.40 18.61 53.19
N ASN A 216 -21.14 17.98 54.34
CA ASN A 216 -20.87 16.57 54.50
C ASN A 216 -22.09 15.74 54.05
N ILE A 217 -22.06 15.23 52.82
CA ILE A 217 -22.93 14.12 52.40
C ILE A 217 -22.03 12.93 52.08
N LYS A 218 -21.73 12.16 53.12
CA LYS A 218 -21.30 10.76 53.00
C LYS A 218 -22.43 9.97 52.35
N ASN A 219 -22.40 9.85 51.03
CA ASN A 219 -23.01 8.74 50.29
C ASN A 219 -22.37 8.66 48.90
N LYS A 220 -21.19 8.06 48.88
CA LYS A 220 -20.45 7.72 47.66
C LYS A 220 -21.00 6.38 47.14
N SER A 221 -22.24 6.35 46.68
CA SER A 221 -22.79 5.24 45.92
C SER A 221 -22.79 5.63 44.44
N GLU A 222 -21.81 5.08 43.71
CA GLU A 222 -21.93 4.68 42.30
C GLU A 222 -22.70 5.65 41.39
N ILE A 223 -22.11 6.81 41.09
CA ILE A 223 -22.48 7.56 39.89
C ILE A 223 -21.53 7.07 38.80
N HIS A 224 -22.08 6.36 37.82
CA HIS A 224 -21.40 5.99 36.59
C HIS A 224 -20.71 7.24 36.03
N SER A 225 -19.39 7.27 36.07
CA SER A 225 -18.57 8.33 35.50
C SER A 225 -18.65 8.24 33.97
N THR A 226 -19.74 8.74 33.41
CA THR A 226 -19.80 9.11 32.00
C THR A 226 -18.97 10.39 31.89
N LYS A 227 -17.69 10.22 31.55
CA LYS A 227 -16.74 11.32 31.41
C LYS A 227 -17.29 12.31 30.37
N CYS A 228 -17.88 13.42 30.80
CA CYS A 228 -18.36 14.46 29.89
C CYS A 228 -17.17 15.27 29.38
N GLU A 229 -17.08 15.37 28.05
CA GLU A 229 -16.02 16.08 27.34
C GLU A 229 -16.42 17.56 27.11
N PRO A 230 -15.48 18.52 27.15
CA PRO A 230 -15.77 19.94 26.97
C PRO A 230 -16.27 20.29 25.55
N LEU A 231 -17.10 21.35 25.41
CA LEU A 231 -17.67 21.82 24.13
C LEU A 231 -16.63 22.09 23.02
N ASP A 232 -15.48 22.64 23.39
CA ASP A 232 -14.40 23.02 22.46
C ASP A 232 -13.68 21.79 21.86
N ASP A 233 -13.68 20.68 22.60
CA ASP A 233 -13.19 19.39 22.10
C ASP A 233 -14.19 18.77 21.09
N ALA A 234 -15.50 18.97 21.30
CA ALA A 234 -16.53 18.49 20.38
C ALA A 234 -16.51 19.21 19.01
N GLU A 235 -16.36 20.54 18.98
CA GLU A 235 -16.22 21.30 17.71
C GLU A 235 -14.94 20.89 16.96
N SER A 236 -13.83 20.75 17.69
CA SER A 236 -12.55 20.27 17.14
C SER A 236 -12.68 18.87 16.54
N ARG A 237 -13.47 17.98 17.17
CA ARG A 237 -13.76 16.63 16.65
C ARG A 237 -14.65 16.68 15.41
N ILE A 238 -15.64 17.56 15.34
CA ILE A 238 -16.47 17.77 14.13
C ILE A 238 -15.58 18.16 12.95
N LEU A 239 -14.67 19.11 13.14
CA LEU A 239 -13.76 19.58 12.09
C LEU A 239 -12.87 18.44 11.57
N ARG A 240 -12.26 17.65 12.48
CA ARG A 240 -11.45 16.48 12.08
C ARG A 240 -12.25 15.46 11.28
N ILE A 241 -13.51 15.23 11.65
CA ILE A 241 -14.39 14.31 10.91
C ILE A 241 -14.65 14.86 9.50
N GLU A 242 -14.98 16.15 9.36
CA GLU A 242 -15.20 16.79 8.05
C GLU A 242 -13.94 16.68 7.16
N GLU A 243 -12.75 16.89 7.71
CA GLU A 243 -11.48 16.74 6.99
C GLU A 243 -11.24 15.30 6.52
N ILE A 244 -11.55 14.29 7.36
CA ILE A 244 -11.45 12.87 7.00
C ILE A 244 -12.32 12.56 5.77
N TYR A 245 -13.59 12.96 5.79
CA TYR A 245 -14.53 12.66 4.71
C TYR A 245 -14.27 13.49 3.45
N THR A 246 -13.74 14.71 3.59
CA THR A 246 -13.23 15.50 2.45
C THR A 246 -12.07 14.77 1.78
N MET A 247 -11.16 14.17 2.56
CA MET A 247 -10.07 13.36 2.02
C MET A 247 -10.60 12.11 1.31
N LEU A 248 -11.54 11.38 1.89
CA LEU A 248 -12.14 10.19 1.26
C LEU A 248 -12.79 10.53 -0.09
N THR A 249 -13.47 11.68 -0.17
CA THR A 249 -14.07 12.20 -1.41
C THR A 249 -13.00 12.53 -2.46
N LYS A 250 -11.90 13.16 -2.04
CA LYS A 250 -10.75 13.48 -2.93
C LYS A 250 -10.08 12.23 -3.54
N PHE A 251 -10.16 11.09 -2.86
CA PHE A 251 -9.66 9.80 -3.35
C PHE A 251 -10.75 8.93 -4.02
N GLU A 252 -11.91 9.52 -4.35
CA GLU A 252 -13.02 8.86 -5.09
C GLU A 252 -13.55 7.58 -4.41
N VAL A 253 -13.48 7.51 -3.08
CA VAL A 253 -14.04 6.38 -2.34
C VAL A 253 -15.56 6.50 -2.29
N GLN A 254 -16.26 5.42 -2.65
CA GLN A 254 -17.72 5.32 -2.46
C GLN A 254 -18.02 5.26 -0.96
N ILE A 255 -18.59 6.34 -0.43
CA ILE A 255 -19.01 6.47 0.98
C ILE A 255 -20.43 5.91 1.09
N ASP A 256 -20.74 5.22 2.20
CA ASP A 256 -22.07 4.64 2.41
C ASP A 256 -23.14 5.75 2.51
N PRO A 257 -24.34 5.57 1.93
CA PRO A 257 -25.43 6.55 2.02
C PRO A 257 -25.81 6.91 3.46
N ASN A 258 -25.69 5.96 4.40
CA ASN A 258 -25.99 6.16 5.81
C ASN A 258 -24.94 7.06 6.49
N GLU A 259 -23.66 6.90 6.14
CA GLU A 259 -22.58 7.77 6.63
C GLU A 259 -22.74 9.20 6.11
N THR A 260 -23.09 9.33 4.82
CA THR A 260 -23.35 10.63 4.18
C THR A 260 -24.50 11.36 4.88
N THR A 261 -25.57 10.62 5.21
CA THR A 261 -26.70 11.14 6.00
C THR A 261 -26.27 11.53 7.42
N GLY A 262 -25.44 10.71 8.07
CA GLY A 262 -24.88 10.99 9.40
C GLY A 262 -24.00 12.25 9.47
N LEU A 263 -23.20 12.51 8.42
CA LEU A 263 -22.41 13.74 8.24
C LEU A 263 -23.30 14.97 8.02
N LEU A 264 -24.27 14.87 7.11
CA LEU A 264 -25.20 15.97 6.84
C LEU A 264 -26.00 16.35 8.09
N ASN A 265 -26.34 15.37 8.92
CA ASN A 265 -27.05 15.59 10.17
C ASN A 265 -26.15 16.05 11.33
N LEU A 266 -24.83 15.96 11.20
CA LEU A 266 -23.91 16.30 12.29
C LEU A 266 -23.95 17.80 12.65
N ARG A 267 -23.84 18.68 11.65
CA ARG A 267 -23.92 20.15 11.85
C ARG A 267 -25.28 20.60 12.40
N PRO A 268 -26.43 20.15 11.85
CA PRO A 268 -27.74 20.42 12.43
C PRO A 268 -27.91 19.89 13.86
N ALA A 269 -27.48 18.66 14.14
CA ALA A 269 -27.56 18.07 15.48
C ALA A 269 -26.74 18.86 16.50
N TRP A 270 -25.54 19.29 16.11
CA TRP A 270 -24.70 20.15 16.94
C TRP A 270 -25.34 21.52 17.22
N LYS A 271 -25.89 22.18 16.20
CA LYS A 271 -26.62 23.46 16.40
C LYS A 271 -27.81 23.30 17.34
N HIS A 272 -28.56 22.20 17.21
CA HIS A 272 -29.68 21.91 18.10
C HIS A 272 -29.21 21.68 19.54
N PHE A 273 -28.11 20.93 19.72
CA PHE A 273 -27.48 20.71 21.02
C PHE A 273 -27.00 22.01 21.67
N GLN A 274 -26.36 22.90 20.90
CA GLN A 274 -25.96 24.23 21.37
C GLN A 274 -27.17 25.08 21.78
N GLY A 275 -28.25 25.07 20.99
CA GLY A 275 -29.49 25.76 21.33
C GLY A 275 -30.10 25.27 22.64
N MET A 276 -30.17 23.94 22.84
CA MET A 276 -30.65 23.35 24.10
C MET A 276 -29.81 23.77 25.32
N LEU A 277 -28.49 23.92 25.16
CA LEU A 277 -27.62 24.40 26.24
C LEU A 277 -27.80 25.90 26.55
N LEU A 278 -28.23 26.70 25.57
CA LEU A 278 -28.53 28.12 25.73
C LEU A 278 -29.92 28.33 26.35
N ASP A 279 -30.92 27.55 25.93
CA ASP A 279 -32.30 27.61 26.45
C ASP A 279 -32.44 27.08 27.89
N ALA A 280 -31.40 26.46 28.43
CA ALA A 280 -31.34 25.97 29.80
C ALA A 280 -30.88 27.04 30.83
N GLU A 281 -30.61 28.28 30.40
CA GLU A 281 -30.44 29.48 31.26
C GLU A 281 -31.78 29.99 31.82
#